data_AF-A0A2T2WWJ2-F1
#
_entry.id   AF-A0A2T2WWJ2-F1
#
_cell.length_a   1.000
_cell.length_b   1.000
_cell.length_c   1.000
_cell.angle_alpha   90.00
_cell.angle_beta   90.00
_cell.angle_gamma   90.00
#
_symmetry.space_group_name_H-M   'P 1'
#
loop_
_entity.id
_entity.type
_entity.pdbx_description
1 polymer ?
#
loop_
_entity_poly.entity_id
_entity_poly.type
_entity_poly.pdbx_seq_one_letter_code
_entity_poly.pdbx_strand_id
1 'polypeptide(L)'
;MKIAIDAGHGFTKALAANGQRTLFPSLISPVPPSVDLGDFSRAETVTIDSIPYLVGAPARAHATPLWSRDKAADPDTLRLILVAAAQLGAIGSVTLATGLPLSWFGSQRRAFREALTGYGGLVQLPGQPAQRLWFESVRVLPQGVAAAVIALANPTYRPGPYVVVDIGYRTTEYLVVIKNADGKLAYDATQAGSLETGTHAVGMALAAALEREYHVAFTAAEVESSDTVFIRGQAVSLASHRATAESAIAAQLHDQLTEVLDSRLDKTAGIVLVGGGSPLLADAFPGATVVPDGQWANAQAYLSAI
;
A
#
# COMPACT_ATOMS: atom_id res chain seq x y z
N MET A 1 -17.50 -11.05 -11.30
CA MET A 1 -17.18 -11.00 -9.85
C MET A 1 -16.90 -9.56 -9.42
N LYS A 2 -17.27 -9.14 -8.20
CA LYS A 2 -16.95 -7.80 -7.67
C LYS A 2 -15.72 -7.85 -6.77
N ILE A 3 -14.71 -7.05 -7.10
CA ILE A 3 -13.42 -7.03 -6.42
C ILE A 3 -12.94 -5.59 -6.24
N ALA A 4 -12.41 -5.29 -5.06
CA ALA A 4 -11.66 -4.08 -4.77
C ALA A 4 -10.16 -4.39 -4.66
N ILE A 5 -9.32 -3.60 -5.32
CA ILE A 5 -7.86 -3.79 -5.32
C ILE A 5 -7.16 -2.46 -5.08
N ASP A 6 -6.39 -2.38 -4.00
CA ASP A 6 -5.45 -1.30 -3.71
C ASP A 6 -4.02 -1.77 -4.01
N ALA A 7 -3.53 -1.50 -5.22
CA ALA A 7 -2.14 -1.75 -5.62
C ALA A 7 -1.24 -0.61 -5.12
N GLY A 8 -0.89 -0.63 -3.84
CA GLY A 8 0.01 0.35 -3.22
C GLY A 8 1.49 0.12 -3.58
N HIS A 9 2.37 1.07 -3.27
CA HIS A 9 3.80 0.97 -3.58
C HIS A 9 4.54 -0.14 -2.83
N GLY A 10 4.07 -0.50 -1.62
CA GLY A 10 4.67 -1.58 -0.81
C GLY A 10 3.89 -2.88 -0.85
N PHE A 11 2.56 -2.80 -0.78
CA PHE A 11 1.68 -3.97 -0.70
C PHE A 11 0.44 -3.78 -1.55
N THR A 12 0.08 -4.84 -2.26
CA THR A 12 -1.18 -4.98 -2.97
C THR A 12 -2.18 -5.66 -2.05
N LYS A 13 -3.33 -5.03 -1.88
CA LYS A 13 -4.39 -5.49 -0.98
C LYS A 13 -5.67 -5.62 -1.78
N ALA A 14 -6.32 -6.77 -1.72
CA ALA A 14 -7.52 -7.00 -2.47
C ALA A 14 -8.61 -7.69 -1.65
N LEU A 15 -9.85 -7.27 -1.88
CA LEU A 15 -11.05 -7.79 -1.24
C LEU A 15 -12.08 -8.16 -2.30
N ALA A 16 -12.70 -9.32 -2.14
CA ALA A 16 -13.82 -9.75 -2.96
C ALA A 16 -15.14 -9.63 -2.20
N ALA A 17 -16.25 -9.44 -2.93
CA ALA A 17 -17.59 -9.37 -2.34
C ALA A 17 -18.02 -10.65 -1.59
N ASN A 18 -17.36 -11.79 -1.84
CA ASN A 18 -17.57 -13.04 -1.10
C ASN A 18 -16.80 -13.11 0.23
N GLY A 19 -16.13 -12.02 0.64
CA GLY A 19 -15.36 -11.93 1.87
C GLY A 19 -13.91 -12.42 1.77
N GLN A 20 -13.48 -12.97 0.62
CA GLN A 20 -12.09 -13.35 0.43
C GLN A 20 -11.19 -12.11 0.38
N ARG A 21 -9.99 -12.25 0.95
CA ARG A 21 -8.97 -11.19 0.97
C ARG A 21 -7.59 -11.76 0.66
N THR A 22 -6.77 -10.96 -0.02
CA THR A 22 -5.34 -11.25 -0.22
C THR A 22 -4.51 -10.00 0.01
N LEU A 23 -3.31 -10.19 0.55
CA LEU A 23 -2.30 -9.16 0.78
C LEU A 23 -0.93 -9.74 0.47
N PHE A 24 -0.18 -9.06 -0.39
CA PHE A 24 1.18 -9.47 -0.73
C PHE A 24 2.03 -8.24 -1.09
N PRO A 25 3.37 -8.33 -0.97
CA PRO A 25 4.25 -7.26 -1.42
C PRO A 25 3.98 -6.88 -2.88
N SER A 26 3.94 -5.59 -3.19
CA SER A 26 3.77 -5.09 -4.56
C SER A 26 5.06 -5.22 -5.37
N LEU A 27 5.47 -6.47 -5.57
CA LEU A 27 6.71 -6.87 -6.20
C LEU A 27 6.36 -7.90 -7.25
N ILE A 28 6.79 -7.66 -8.48
CA ILE A 28 6.69 -8.60 -9.59
C ILE A 28 7.95 -8.50 -10.42
N SER A 29 8.45 -9.63 -10.87
CA SER A 29 9.60 -9.69 -11.77
C SER A 29 9.46 -10.92 -12.66
N PRO A 30 9.81 -10.86 -13.95
CA PRO A 30 10.03 -12.06 -14.73
C PRO A 30 10.99 -12.99 -14.00
N VAL A 31 10.80 -14.30 -14.13
CA VAL A 31 11.73 -15.26 -13.50
C VAL A 31 13.14 -15.02 -14.08
N PRO A 32 14.13 -14.67 -13.25
CA PRO A 32 15.48 -14.41 -13.73
C PRO A 32 16.09 -15.72 -14.26
N PRO A 33 17.04 -15.66 -15.21
CA PRO A 33 17.82 -16.82 -15.59
C PRO A 33 18.51 -17.41 -14.36
N SER A 34 18.30 -18.71 -14.09
CA SER A 34 18.93 -19.43 -12.99
C SER A 34 19.60 -20.70 -13.49
N VAL A 35 20.57 -21.18 -12.72
CA VAL A 35 21.09 -22.55 -12.90
C VAL A 35 19.98 -23.52 -12.55
N ASP A 36 19.77 -24.53 -13.40
CA ASP A 36 18.84 -25.62 -13.11
C ASP A 36 19.44 -26.52 -12.03
N LEU A 37 18.92 -26.39 -10.80
CA LEU A 37 19.26 -27.26 -9.68
C LEU A 37 18.20 -28.35 -9.49
N GLY A 38 17.34 -28.60 -10.49
CA GLY A 38 16.23 -29.53 -10.41
C GLY A 38 15.22 -29.14 -9.34
N ASP A 39 14.71 -30.14 -8.60
CA ASP A 39 13.72 -29.92 -7.54
C ASP A 39 14.27 -29.12 -6.33
N PHE A 40 15.59 -28.93 -6.24
CA PHE A 40 16.23 -28.19 -5.15
C PHE A 40 16.08 -26.66 -5.24
N SER A 41 15.58 -26.11 -6.36
CA SER A 41 15.43 -24.65 -6.54
C SER A 41 14.12 -24.21 -7.20
N ARG A 42 13.05 -24.99 -7.11
CA ARG A 42 11.75 -24.58 -7.68
C ARG A 42 11.14 -23.42 -6.88
N ALA A 43 11.31 -22.21 -7.41
CA ALA A 43 10.50 -21.07 -6.97
C ALA A 43 9.05 -21.27 -7.42
N GLU A 44 8.10 -20.96 -6.55
CA GLU A 44 6.70 -20.86 -6.94
C GLU A 44 6.53 -19.66 -7.88
N THR A 45 5.98 -19.91 -9.06
CA THR A 45 5.80 -18.90 -10.12
C THR A 45 4.33 -18.70 -10.44
N VAL A 46 3.99 -17.46 -10.80
CA VAL A 46 2.70 -17.11 -11.39
C VAL A 46 2.91 -16.93 -12.88
N THR A 47 2.16 -17.66 -13.70
CA THR A 47 2.23 -17.49 -15.17
C THR A 47 1.14 -16.53 -15.63
N ILE A 48 1.51 -15.49 -16.37
CA ILE A 48 0.57 -14.54 -17.00
C ILE A 48 0.81 -14.62 -18.51
N ASP A 49 -0.20 -15.04 -19.27
CA ASP A 49 -0.14 -15.19 -20.73
C ASP A 49 1.12 -15.94 -21.20
N SER A 50 1.37 -17.09 -20.57
CA SER A 50 2.53 -17.98 -20.82
C SER A 50 3.89 -17.46 -20.36
N ILE A 51 3.96 -16.28 -19.73
CA ILE A 51 5.21 -15.73 -19.20
C ILE A 51 5.25 -15.99 -17.68
N PRO A 52 6.29 -16.64 -17.15
CA PRO A 52 6.42 -16.89 -15.72
C PRO A 52 6.96 -15.67 -14.98
N TYR A 53 6.37 -15.37 -13.82
CA TYR A 53 6.75 -14.28 -12.93
C TYR A 53 6.95 -14.79 -11.50
N LEU A 54 7.87 -14.16 -10.79
CA LEU A 54 7.89 -14.13 -9.33
C LEU A 54 6.96 -12.99 -8.88
N VAL A 55 6.08 -13.26 -7.91
CA VAL A 55 5.13 -12.25 -7.39
C VAL A 55 5.15 -12.27 -5.86
N GLY A 56 5.17 -11.09 -5.24
CA GLY A 56 5.15 -10.94 -3.79
C GLY A 56 6.51 -11.21 -3.15
N ALA A 57 6.54 -11.94 -2.04
CA ALA A 57 7.79 -12.23 -1.31
C ALA A 57 8.88 -12.92 -2.15
N PRO A 58 8.57 -13.91 -3.01
CA PRO A 58 9.55 -14.50 -3.94
C PRO A 58 10.24 -13.50 -4.87
N ALA A 59 9.58 -12.38 -5.19
CA ALA A 59 10.13 -11.36 -6.07
C ALA A 59 11.07 -10.37 -5.35
N ARG A 60 11.22 -10.42 -4.03
CA ARG A 60 11.92 -9.40 -3.23
C ARG A 60 13.38 -9.19 -3.60
N ALA A 61 14.08 -10.24 -4.03
CA ALA A 61 15.47 -10.15 -4.45
C ALA A 61 15.66 -9.70 -5.92
N HIS A 62 14.57 -9.62 -6.71
CA HIS A 62 14.65 -9.49 -8.17
C HIS A 62 13.76 -8.37 -8.75
N ALA A 63 12.75 -7.93 -8.01
CA ALA A 63 11.83 -6.89 -8.44
C ALA A 63 12.32 -5.52 -7.96
N THR A 64 12.24 -4.55 -8.86
CA THR A 64 12.23 -3.15 -8.46
C THR A 64 10.86 -2.86 -7.84
N PRO A 65 10.77 -2.22 -6.66
CA PRO A 65 9.46 -1.91 -6.11
C PRO A 65 8.70 -0.92 -6.99
N LEU A 66 7.36 -0.96 -6.95
CA LEU A 66 6.50 -0.08 -7.75
C LEU A 66 6.76 1.38 -7.40
N TRP A 67 7.53 2.10 -8.20
CA TRP A 67 7.90 3.51 -7.95
C TRP A 67 7.33 4.47 -9.00
N SER A 68 6.68 3.94 -10.04
CA SER A 68 6.05 4.77 -11.07
C SER A 68 5.00 5.69 -10.46
N ARG A 69 5.06 6.95 -10.86
CA ARG A 69 4.02 7.94 -10.57
C ARG A 69 2.86 7.88 -11.56
N ASP A 70 3.00 7.16 -12.66
CA ASP A 70 1.95 6.91 -13.64
C ASP A 70 1.56 5.43 -13.58
N LYS A 71 0.48 5.14 -12.83
CA LYS A 71 -0.04 3.78 -12.68
C LYS A 71 -0.74 3.25 -13.94
N ALA A 72 -1.16 4.13 -14.84
CA ALA A 72 -1.83 3.73 -16.08
C ALA A 72 -0.83 3.19 -17.10
N ALA A 73 0.36 3.80 -17.15
CA ALA A 73 1.45 3.39 -18.04
C ALA A 73 2.35 2.29 -17.45
N ASP A 74 2.21 1.98 -16.16
CA ASP A 74 3.04 0.98 -15.48
C ASP A 74 2.47 -0.45 -15.64
N PRO A 75 3.09 -1.31 -16.46
CA PRO A 75 2.57 -2.64 -16.71
C PRO A 75 2.63 -3.54 -15.47
N ASP A 76 3.53 -3.29 -14.53
CA ASP A 76 3.66 -4.11 -13.32
C ASP A 76 2.55 -3.79 -12.33
N THR A 77 2.13 -2.53 -12.23
CA THR A 77 0.90 -2.16 -11.52
C THR A 77 -0.31 -2.90 -12.07
N LEU A 78 -0.49 -2.93 -13.40
CA LEU A 78 -1.64 -3.63 -14.02
C LEU A 78 -1.57 -5.15 -13.79
N ARG A 79 -0.40 -5.77 -13.93
CA ARG A 79 -0.20 -7.20 -13.67
C ARG A 79 -0.46 -7.56 -12.21
N LEU A 80 -0.01 -6.75 -11.26
CA LEU A 80 -0.27 -6.99 -9.83
C LEU A 80 -1.77 -6.94 -9.51
N ILE A 81 -2.51 -6.04 -10.14
CA ILE A 81 -3.99 -5.99 -10.05
C ILE A 81 -4.62 -7.26 -10.64
N LEU A 82 -4.13 -7.72 -11.80
CA LEU A 82 -4.59 -8.97 -12.43
C LEU A 82 -4.33 -10.19 -11.54
N VAL A 83 -3.12 -10.31 -10.98
CA VAL A 83 -2.73 -11.41 -10.09
C VAL A 83 -3.55 -11.37 -8.79
N ALA A 84 -3.78 -10.19 -8.21
CA ALA A 84 -4.61 -10.07 -7.02
C ALA A 84 -6.06 -10.51 -7.29
N ALA A 85 -6.63 -10.19 -8.46
CA ALA A 85 -7.94 -10.69 -8.84
C ALA A 85 -7.95 -12.22 -9.00
N ALA A 86 -6.93 -12.80 -9.64
CA ALA A 86 -6.78 -14.24 -9.78
C ALA A 86 -6.66 -14.97 -8.43
N GLN A 87 -5.89 -14.42 -7.48
CA GLN A 87 -5.75 -14.93 -6.11
C GLN A 87 -7.08 -14.92 -5.33
N LEU A 88 -8.00 -14.05 -5.70
CA LEU A 88 -9.37 -14.03 -5.18
C LEU A 88 -10.33 -14.95 -5.96
N GLY A 89 -9.83 -15.80 -6.85
CA GLY A 89 -10.63 -16.76 -7.59
C GLY A 89 -11.39 -16.18 -8.79
N ALA A 90 -11.01 -15.00 -9.29
CA ALA A 90 -11.68 -14.39 -10.43
C ALA A 90 -11.56 -15.24 -11.71
N ILE A 91 -12.69 -15.50 -12.35
CA ILE A 91 -12.80 -16.10 -13.69
C ILE A 91 -13.87 -15.32 -14.46
N GLY A 92 -13.61 -15.05 -15.74
CA GLY A 92 -14.52 -14.30 -16.60
C GLY A 92 -14.48 -12.80 -16.32
N SER A 93 -15.64 -12.15 -16.36
CA SER A 93 -15.74 -10.71 -16.17
C SER A 93 -15.68 -10.28 -14.70
N VAL A 94 -14.95 -9.20 -14.46
CA VAL A 94 -14.74 -8.60 -13.13
C VAL A 94 -15.20 -7.14 -13.14
N THR A 95 -16.00 -6.79 -12.13
CA THR A 95 -16.26 -5.41 -11.73
C THR A 95 -15.20 -5.02 -10.71
N LEU A 96 -14.30 -4.13 -11.12
CA LEU A 96 -13.17 -3.69 -10.34
C LEU A 96 -13.42 -2.31 -9.71
N ALA A 97 -13.14 -2.18 -8.43
CA ALA A 97 -12.90 -0.91 -7.78
C ALA A 97 -11.42 -0.80 -7.38
N THR A 98 -10.78 0.33 -7.65
CA THR A 98 -9.38 0.58 -7.29
C THR A 98 -9.18 2.05 -6.93
N GLY A 99 -7.95 2.48 -6.66
CA GLY A 99 -7.69 3.87 -6.36
C GLY A 99 -6.30 4.40 -6.68
N LEU A 100 -6.19 5.72 -6.54
CA LEU A 100 -5.00 6.52 -6.78
C LEU A 100 -4.76 7.44 -5.58
N PRO A 101 -3.49 7.80 -5.28
CA PRO A 101 -3.16 8.87 -4.34
C PRO A 101 -3.95 10.16 -4.63
N LEU A 102 -4.23 10.96 -3.61
CA LEU A 102 -5.02 12.19 -3.74
C LEU A 102 -4.43 13.15 -4.76
N SER A 103 -3.10 13.31 -4.71
CA SER A 103 -2.33 14.18 -5.59
C SER A 103 -2.39 13.75 -7.07
N TRP A 104 -2.68 12.48 -7.36
CA TRP A 104 -2.71 11.93 -8.72
C TRP A 104 -4.13 11.72 -9.23
N PHE A 105 -5.11 11.63 -8.35
CA PHE A 105 -6.49 11.27 -8.70
C PHE A 105 -7.10 12.20 -9.76
N GLY A 106 -6.93 13.52 -9.61
CA GLY A 106 -7.51 14.50 -10.53
C GLY A 106 -7.05 14.33 -11.97
N SER A 107 -5.75 14.14 -12.18
CA SER A 107 -5.11 14.07 -13.51
C SER A 107 -5.08 12.66 -14.10
N GLN A 108 -4.96 11.61 -13.27
CA GLN A 108 -4.70 10.25 -13.74
C GLN A 108 -5.92 9.32 -13.74
N ARG A 109 -7.02 9.64 -13.03
CA ARG A 109 -8.16 8.72 -12.88
C ARG A 109 -8.73 8.21 -14.22
N ARG A 110 -8.75 9.05 -15.24
CA ARG A 110 -9.31 8.70 -16.55
C ARG A 110 -8.42 7.69 -17.26
N ALA A 111 -7.14 8.02 -17.39
CA ALA A 111 -6.15 7.15 -18.03
C ALA A 111 -6.03 5.80 -17.30
N PHE A 112 -6.04 5.81 -15.97
CA PHE A 112 -5.95 4.57 -15.19
C PHE A 112 -7.19 3.69 -15.34
N ARG A 113 -8.38 4.29 -15.33
CA ARG A 113 -9.63 3.57 -15.63
C ARG A 113 -9.61 2.97 -17.03
N GLU A 114 -9.17 3.73 -18.03
CA GLU A 114 -9.09 3.28 -19.42
C GLU A 114 -8.08 2.15 -19.60
N ALA A 115 -6.90 2.25 -18.98
CA ALA A 115 -5.87 1.21 -19.01
C ALA A 115 -6.34 -0.11 -18.40
N LEU A 116 -7.19 -0.06 -17.38
CA LEU A 116 -7.75 -1.25 -16.74
C LEU A 116 -9.01 -1.78 -17.44
N THR A 117 -9.80 -0.94 -18.10
CA THR A 117 -11.07 -1.38 -18.71
C THR A 117 -10.77 -2.30 -19.90
N GLY A 118 -11.26 -3.54 -19.84
CA GLY A 118 -10.97 -4.60 -20.79
C GLY A 118 -9.61 -5.28 -20.60
N TYR A 119 -8.75 -4.76 -19.71
CA TYR A 119 -7.49 -5.41 -19.37
C TYR A 119 -7.75 -6.74 -18.68
N GLY A 120 -6.99 -7.76 -19.06
CA GLY A 120 -7.21 -9.14 -18.67
C GLY A 120 -6.12 -10.04 -19.21
N GLY A 121 -6.17 -11.31 -18.83
CA GLY A 121 -5.18 -12.30 -19.26
C GLY A 121 -5.54 -13.70 -18.78
N LEU A 122 -4.72 -14.67 -19.16
CA LEU A 122 -4.71 -16.01 -18.58
C LEU A 122 -3.68 -16.04 -17.45
N VAL A 123 -4.14 -16.21 -16.21
CA VAL A 123 -3.28 -16.30 -15.02
C VAL A 123 -3.28 -17.72 -14.49
N GLN A 124 -2.11 -18.30 -14.24
CA GLN A 124 -1.98 -19.57 -13.55
C GLN A 124 -1.20 -19.36 -12.25
N LEU A 125 -1.88 -19.53 -11.12
CA LEU A 125 -1.27 -19.48 -9.79
C LEU A 125 -0.57 -20.82 -9.46
N PRO A 126 0.42 -20.83 -8.55
CA PRO A 126 1.08 -22.05 -8.10
C PRO A 126 0.08 -23.13 -7.66
N GLY A 127 0.18 -24.32 -8.25
CA GLY A 127 -0.67 -25.46 -7.92
C GLY A 127 -2.15 -25.32 -8.30
N GLN A 128 -2.53 -24.31 -9.08
CA GLN A 128 -3.92 -24.06 -9.48
C GLN A 128 -4.13 -24.18 -11.00
N PRO A 129 -5.35 -24.48 -11.47
CA PRO A 129 -5.69 -24.40 -12.88
C PRO A 129 -5.61 -22.95 -13.40
N ALA A 130 -5.38 -22.79 -14.69
CA ALA A 130 -5.33 -21.47 -15.31
C ALA A 130 -6.71 -20.78 -15.30
N GLN A 131 -6.71 -19.50 -14.95
CA GLN A 131 -7.88 -18.63 -14.80
C GLN A 131 -7.84 -17.54 -15.88
N ARG A 132 -8.84 -17.52 -16.77
CA ARG A 132 -9.03 -16.42 -17.72
C ARG A 132 -9.93 -15.38 -17.06
N LEU A 133 -9.46 -14.15 -16.92
CA LEU A 133 -10.28 -13.04 -16.39
C LEU A 133 -9.99 -11.71 -17.10
N TRP A 134 -10.94 -10.77 -17.01
CA TRP A 134 -10.79 -9.39 -17.50
C TRP A 134 -11.67 -8.42 -16.70
N PHE A 135 -11.27 -7.14 -16.67
CA PHE A 135 -12.03 -6.10 -15.98
C PHE A 135 -13.06 -5.47 -16.92
N GLU A 136 -14.32 -5.87 -16.80
CA GLU A 136 -15.42 -5.38 -17.65
C GLU A 136 -15.84 -3.95 -17.27
N SER A 137 -15.81 -3.63 -15.98
CA SER A 137 -16.16 -2.30 -15.48
C SER A 137 -15.19 -1.88 -14.39
N VAL A 138 -14.66 -0.65 -14.47
CA VAL A 138 -13.65 -0.15 -13.54
C VAL A 138 -14.13 1.15 -12.89
N ARG A 139 -14.09 1.20 -11.55
CA ARG A 139 -14.28 2.41 -10.75
C ARG A 139 -12.97 2.78 -10.07
N VAL A 140 -12.53 4.02 -10.22
CA VAL A 140 -11.32 4.55 -9.57
C VAL A 140 -11.74 5.56 -8.51
N LEU A 141 -11.21 5.41 -7.30
CA LEU A 141 -11.50 6.27 -6.15
C LEU A 141 -10.22 6.98 -5.65
N PRO A 142 -10.35 8.15 -5.01
CA PRO A 142 -9.23 8.78 -4.33
C PRO A 142 -8.89 8.02 -3.03
N GLN A 143 -7.63 7.60 -2.89
CA GLN A 143 -7.05 7.16 -1.62
C GLN A 143 -7.19 8.28 -0.58
N GLY A 144 -7.09 7.97 0.72
CA GLY A 144 -7.30 8.96 1.79
C GLY A 144 -8.78 9.29 2.00
N VAL A 145 -9.49 9.81 0.99
CA VAL A 145 -10.96 10.02 1.06
C VAL A 145 -11.69 8.70 1.27
N ALA A 146 -11.32 7.67 0.51
CA ALA A 146 -11.86 6.33 0.67
C ALA A 146 -11.60 5.78 2.09
N ALA A 147 -10.35 5.87 2.58
CA ALA A 147 -10.02 5.47 3.94
C ALA A 147 -10.78 6.27 5.02
N ALA A 148 -10.96 7.58 4.83
CA ALA A 148 -11.70 8.44 5.76
C ALA A 148 -13.16 8.04 5.92
N VAL A 149 -13.82 7.57 4.85
CA VAL A 149 -15.20 7.06 4.91
C VAL A 149 -15.29 5.90 5.89
N ILE A 150 -14.35 4.95 5.83
CA ILE A 150 -14.32 3.80 6.73
C ILE A 150 -13.93 4.23 8.14
N ALA A 151 -12.89 5.05 8.26
CA ALA A 151 -12.34 5.49 9.54
C ALA A 151 -13.40 6.22 10.39
N LEU A 152 -14.12 7.18 9.79
CA LEU A 152 -15.06 8.04 10.50
C LEU A 152 -16.50 7.51 10.51
N ALA A 153 -16.75 6.35 9.90
CA ALA A 153 -18.05 5.67 9.96
C ALA A 153 -18.44 5.27 11.39
N ASN A 154 -17.47 5.09 12.29
CA ASN A 154 -17.75 4.76 13.69
C ASN A 154 -18.57 5.91 14.35
N PRO A 155 -19.77 5.62 14.89
CA PRO A 155 -20.62 6.63 15.54
C PRO A 155 -20.00 7.24 16.81
N THR A 156 -18.95 6.65 17.38
CA THR A 156 -18.24 7.23 18.53
C THR A 156 -17.51 8.52 18.19
N TYR A 157 -17.14 8.74 16.92
CA TYR A 157 -16.61 10.02 16.47
C TYR A 157 -17.72 11.07 16.45
N ARG A 158 -17.58 12.07 17.31
CA ARG A 158 -18.52 13.20 17.45
C ARG A 158 -18.47 14.10 16.22
N PRO A 159 -19.47 14.95 15.99
CA PRO A 159 -19.38 15.98 14.95
C PRO A 159 -18.19 16.92 15.19
N GLY A 160 -17.46 17.25 14.14
CA GLY A 160 -16.27 18.11 14.23
C GLY A 160 -15.27 17.89 13.08
N PRO A 161 -14.24 18.74 12.99
CA PRO A 161 -13.13 18.53 12.07
C PRO A 161 -12.24 17.38 12.56
N TYR A 162 -11.79 16.52 11.66
CA TYR A 162 -10.84 15.44 11.90
C TYR A 162 -9.70 15.55 10.90
N VAL A 163 -8.50 15.19 11.31
CA VAL A 163 -7.38 14.96 10.40
C VAL A 163 -7.27 13.45 10.21
N VAL A 164 -7.47 12.98 8.98
CA VAL A 164 -7.24 11.58 8.63
C VAL A 164 -5.85 11.48 7.99
N VAL A 165 -5.02 10.58 8.49
CA VAL A 165 -3.64 10.36 8.03
C VAL A 165 -3.51 8.88 7.61
N ASP A 166 -3.38 8.64 6.31
CA ASP A 166 -3.20 7.31 5.72
C ASP A 166 -1.71 7.05 5.51
N ILE A 167 -1.10 6.40 6.49
CA ILE A 167 0.33 6.09 6.51
C ILE A 167 0.57 4.81 5.69
N GLY A 168 1.02 5.01 4.45
CA GLY A 168 1.39 3.95 3.53
C GLY A 168 2.87 3.58 3.60
N TYR A 169 3.27 2.73 2.64
CA TYR A 169 4.67 2.29 2.54
C TYR A 169 5.59 3.41 2.06
N ARG A 170 5.21 4.12 0.99
CA ARG A 170 6.02 5.19 0.39
C ARG A 170 5.50 6.58 0.74
N THR A 171 4.18 6.72 0.71
CA THR A 171 3.51 8.01 0.90
C THR A 171 2.62 7.97 2.12
N THR A 172 2.35 9.16 2.66
CA THR A 172 1.32 9.40 3.66
C THR A 172 0.31 10.37 3.06
N GLU A 173 -0.93 9.92 2.89
CA GLU A 173 -2.01 10.82 2.48
C GLU A 173 -2.59 11.50 3.73
N TYR A 174 -2.89 12.79 3.64
CA TYR A 174 -3.58 13.51 4.70
C TYR A 174 -4.79 14.25 4.13
N LEU A 175 -5.84 14.36 4.95
CA LEU A 175 -7.01 15.16 4.62
C LEU A 175 -7.75 15.63 5.87
N VAL A 176 -8.21 16.87 5.84
CA VAL A 176 -9.15 17.39 6.83
C VAL A 176 -10.58 17.05 6.41
N VAL A 177 -11.30 16.38 7.32
CA VAL A 177 -12.67 15.92 7.13
C VAL A 177 -13.57 16.46 8.22
N ILE A 178 -14.64 17.16 7.86
CA ILE A 178 -15.65 17.64 8.80
C ILE A 178 -16.77 16.60 8.86
N LYS A 179 -16.93 15.97 10.03
CA LYS A 179 -18.09 15.13 10.32
C LYS A 179 -19.24 16.00 10.81
N ASN A 180 -20.32 16.05 10.04
CA ASN A 180 -21.50 16.83 10.38
C ASN A 180 -22.36 16.13 11.44
N ALA A 181 -23.29 16.87 12.05
CA ALA A 181 -24.22 16.33 13.04
C ALA A 181 -25.14 15.23 12.47
N ASP A 182 -25.40 15.26 11.16
CA ASP A 182 -26.17 14.22 10.45
C ASP A 182 -25.30 13.01 10.03
N GLY A 183 -24.02 12.98 10.43
CA GLY A 183 -23.07 11.91 10.12
C GLY A 183 -22.42 12.01 8.74
N LYS A 184 -22.81 12.96 7.88
CA LYS A 184 -22.18 13.13 6.57
C LYS A 184 -20.78 13.74 6.71
N LEU A 185 -19.90 13.34 5.80
CA LEU A 185 -18.53 13.84 5.73
C LEU A 185 -18.45 14.94 4.67
N ALA A 186 -17.88 16.08 5.06
CA ALA A 186 -17.43 17.13 4.14
C ALA A 186 -15.90 17.14 4.12
N TYR A 187 -15.30 17.28 2.94
CA TYR A 187 -13.86 17.18 2.72
C TYR A 187 -13.30 18.55 2.38
N ASP A 188 -12.25 18.99 3.08
CA ASP A 188 -11.54 20.22 2.73
C ASP A 188 -10.43 19.89 1.72
N ALA A 189 -10.71 20.11 0.43
CA ALA A 189 -9.77 19.83 -0.64
C ALA A 189 -8.53 20.75 -0.64
N THR A 190 -8.57 21.88 0.07
CA THR A 190 -7.41 22.77 0.22
C THR A 190 -6.46 22.32 1.33
N GLN A 191 -6.91 21.38 2.17
CA GLN A 191 -6.19 20.81 3.31
C GLN A 191 -6.10 19.29 3.14
N ALA A 192 -5.81 18.87 1.92
CA ALA A 192 -5.66 17.47 1.54
C ALA A 192 -4.46 17.33 0.61
N GLY A 193 -3.67 16.29 0.80
CA GLY A 193 -2.45 16.10 0.05
C GLY A 193 -1.76 14.76 0.33
N SER A 194 -0.56 14.64 -0.23
CA SER A 194 0.28 13.46 -0.12
C SER A 194 1.70 13.90 0.22
N LEU A 195 2.27 13.30 1.26
CA LEU A 195 3.67 13.42 1.62
C LEU A 195 4.42 12.19 1.09
N GLU A 196 5.61 12.37 0.54
CA GLU A 196 6.47 11.27 0.06
C GLU A 196 7.27 10.60 1.21
N THR A 197 6.70 10.63 2.41
CA THR A 197 7.23 9.98 3.62
C THR A 197 6.27 8.87 4.04
N GLY A 198 6.78 7.65 4.18
CA GLY A 198 6.05 6.48 4.65
C GLY A 198 7.00 5.48 5.32
N THR A 199 6.55 4.27 5.60
CA THR A 199 7.35 3.28 6.36
C THR A 199 8.66 2.89 5.66
N HIS A 200 8.76 3.00 4.34
CA HIS A 200 9.98 2.74 3.59
C HIS A 200 11.14 3.66 4.01
N ALA A 201 10.83 4.89 4.46
CA ALA A 201 11.84 5.81 4.98
C ALA A 201 12.53 5.26 6.24
N VAL A 202 11.84 4.44 7.04
CA VAL A 202 12.41 3.74 8.19
C VAL A 202 13.45 2.73 7.73
N GLY A 203 13.12 1.91 6.71
CA GLY A 203 14.04 0.95 6.12
C GLY A 203 15.28 1.62 5.52
N MET A 204 15.10 2.75 4.83
CA MET A 204 16.21 3.55 4.29
C MET A 204 17.11 4.13 5.39
N ALA A 205 16.52 4.70 6.44
CA ALA A 205 17.27 5.25 7.56
C ALA A 205 18.04 4.17 8.33
N LEU A 206 17.41 2.99 8.53
CA LEU A 206 18.04 1.82 9.16
C LEU A 206 19.22 1.30 8.33
N ALA A 207 19.04 1.11 7.02
CA ALA A 207 20.10 0.66 6.12
C ALA A 207 21.29 1.63 6.12
N ALA A 208 21.01 2.94 6.03
CA ALA A 208 22.05 3.97 6.08
C ALA A 208 22.77 4.03 7.44
N ALA A 209 22.06 3.72 8.54
CA ALA A 209 22.67 3.62 9.86
C ALA A 209 23.66 2.46 9.95
N LEU A 210 23.26 1.28 9.50
CA LEU A 210 24.13 0.09 9.46
C LEU A 210 25.32 0.30 8.52
N GLU A 211 25.11 0.89 7.34
CA GLU A 211 26.20 1.14 6.40
C GLU A 211 27.25 2.09 6.99
N ARG A 212 26.82 3.14 7.70
CA ARG A 212 27.73 4.07 8.37
C ARG A 212 28.55 3.41 9.48
N GLU A 213 27.94 2.51 10.24
CA GLU A 213 28.56 1.84 11.37
C GLU A 213 29.49 0.70 10.95
N TYR A 214 29.06 -0.12 9.98
CA TYR A 214 29.74 -1.35 9.60
C TYR A 214 30.50 -1.27 8.28
N HIS A 215 30.32 -0.19 7.51
CA HIS A 215 30.88 -0.01 6.17
C HIS A 215 30.50 -1.16 5.21
N VAL A 216 29.26 -1.63 5.32
CA VAL A 216 28.66 -2.65 4.46
C VAL A 216 27.35 -2.09 3.92
N ALA A 217 27.19 -2.12 2.60
CA ALA A 217 25.96 -1.64 1.98
C ALA A 217 24.79 -2.56 2.34
N PHE A 218 23.68 -1.96 2.74
CA PHE A 218 22.40 -2.62 2.96
C PHE A 218 21.32 -1.93 2.15
N THR A 219 20.33 -2.69 1.70
CA THR A 219 19.11 -2.18 1.11
C THR A 219 18.00 -2.12 2.16
N ALA A 220 17.03 -1.22 1.98
CA ALA A 220 15.84 -1.18 2.83
C ALA A 220 15.11 -2.53 2.87
N ALA A 221 15.02 -3.24 1.74
CA ALA A 221 14.31 -4.51 1.65
C ALA A 221 14.95 -5.63 2.50
N GLU A 222 16.29 -5.65 2.60
CA GLU A 222 17.05 -6.60 3.44
C GLU A 222 16.77 -6.36 4.93
N VAL A 223 16.81 -5.09 5.35
CA VAL A 223 16.67 -4.73 6.77
C VAL A 223 15.21 -4.70 7.23
N GLU A 224 14.25 -4.41 6.37
CA GLU A 224 12.82 -4.36 6.72
C GLU A 224 12.25 -5.73 7.11
N SER A 225 12.78 -6.80 6.52
CA SER A 225 12.27 -8.17 6.70
C SER A 225 13.00 -8.99 7.76
N SER A 226 13.94 -8.36 8.47
CA SER A 226 14.86 -9.04 9.37
C SER A 226 14.92 -8.37 10.74
N ASP A 227 14.96 -9.17 11.80
CA ASP A 227 15.28 -8.68 13.16
C ASP A 227 16.79 -8.68 13.41
N THR A 228 17.55 -9.42 12.60
CA THR A 228 18.98 -9.61 12.73
C THR A 228 19.60 -9.72 11.34
N VAL A 229 20.79 -9.14 11.17
CA VAL A 229 21.62 -9.31 9.96
C VAL A 229 22.95 -9.95 10.34
N PHE A 230 23.60 -10.57 9.36
CA PHE A 230 24.94 -11.12 9.56
C PHE A 230 25.98 -10.21 8.92
N ILE A 231 26.91 -9.73 9.74
CA ILE A 231 28.01 -8.85 9.31
C ILE A 231 29.31 -9.57 9.59
N ARG A 232 30.01 -9.97 8.52
CA ARG A 232 31.30 -10.70 8.62
C ARG A 232 31.22 -11.92 9.55
N GLY A 233 30.11 -12.66 9.47
CA GLY A 233 29.84 -13.86 10.27
C GLY A 233 29.27 -13.61 11.67
N GLN A 234 29.09 -12.35 12.09
CA GLN A 234 28.48 -12.02 13.38
C GLN A 234 27.01 -11.62 13.23
N ALA A 235 26.15 -12.16 14.09
CA ALA A 235 24.75 -11.76 14.19
C ALA A 235 24.64 -10.40 14.88
N VAL A 236 24.05 -9.43 14.19
CA VAL A 236 23.79 -8.07 14.67
C VAL A 236 22.30 -7.84 14.76
N SER A 237 21.80 -7.56 15.96
CA SER A 237 20.39 -7.23 16.19
C SER A 237 20.07 -5.85 15.62
N LEU A 238 18.93 -5.73 14.94
CA LEU A 238 18.48 -4.46 14.37
C LEU A 238 17.62 -3.64 15.32
N ALA A 239 17.26 -4.15 16.50
CA ALA A 239 16.22 -3.56 17.34
C ALA A 239 16.47 -2.09 17.73
N SER A 240 17.67 -1.74 18.19
CA SER A 240 18.02 -0.38 18.61
C SER A 240 18.09 0.60 17.43
N HIS A 241 18.71 0.19 16.33
CA HIS A 241 18.79 0.99 15.11
C HIS A 241 17.41 1.21 14.50
N ARG A 242 16.56 0.17 14.53
CA ARG A 242 15.18 0.22 14.06
C ARG A 242 14.36 1.22 14.88
N ALA A 243 14.38 1.12 16.21
CA ALA A 243 13.66 2.05 17.09
C ALA A 243 14.11 3.51 16.90
N THR A 244 15.42 3.72 16.66
CA THR A 244 15.97 5.05 16.36
C THR A 244 15.47 5.58 15.01
N ALA A 245 15.48 4.74 13.98
CA ALA A 245 14.97 5.09 12.66
C ALA A 245 13.46 5.38 12.68
N GLU A 246 12.68 4.55 13.37
CA GLU A 246 11.24 4.75 13.56
C GLU A 246 10.96 6.10 14.24
N SER A 247 11.65 6.40 15.35
CA SER A 247 11.49 7.67 16.07
C SER A 247 11.85 8.88 15.20
N ALA A 248 12.93 8.79 14.41
CA ALA A 248 13.35 9.88 13.53
C ALA A 248 12.34 10.14 12.40
N ILE A 249 11.83 9.08 11.77
CA ILE A 249 10.83 9.18 10.69
C ILE A 249 9.46 9.62 11.22
N ALA A 250 9.09 9.16 12.42
CA ALA A 250 7.91 9.63 13.15
C ALA A 250 7.96 11.15 13.36
N ALA A 251 9.05 11.67 13.92
CA ALA A 251 9.25 13.11 14.12
C ALA A 251 9.22 13.89 12.80
N GLN A 252 9.93 13.40 11.76
CA GLN A 252 9.92 14.02 10.44
C GLN A 252 8.50 14.10 9.85
N LEU A 253 7.70 13.03 9.97
CA LEU A 253 6.34 13.00 9.44
C LEU A 253 5.43 13.98 10.20
N HIS A 254 5.58 14.06 11.53
CA HIS A 254 4.87 15.04 12.35
C HIS A 254 5.19 16.48 11.92
N ASP A 255 6.48 16.80 11.72
CA ASP A 255 6.92 18.13 11.30
C ASP A 255 6.38 18.51 9.92
N GLN A 256 6.43 17.58 8.96
CA GLN A 256 5.86 17.77 7.62
C GLN A 256 4.35 18.00 7.66
N LEU A 257 3.61 17.27 8.50
CA LEU A 257 2.17 17.47 8.66
C LEU A 257 1.85 18.80 9.34
N THR A 258 2.67 19.21 10.32
CA THR A 258 2.56 20.52 10.97
C THR A 258 2.80 21.64 9.97
N GLU A 259 3.77 21.49 9.06
CA GLU A 259 4.05 22.48 8.01
C GLU A 259 2.87 22.65 7.04
N VAL A 260 2.26 21.54 6.59
CA VAL A 260 1.20 21.59 5.57
C VAL A 260 -0.20 21.87 6.15
N LEU A 261 -0.47 21.48 7.41
CA LEU A 261 -1.76 21.71 8.07
C LEU A 261 -1.75 22.96 8.99
N ASP A 262 -0.58 23.50 9.32
CA ASP A 262 -0.40 24.63 10.22
C ASP A 262 -1.21 24.42 11.54
N SER A 263 -1.88 25.45 12.04
CA SER A 263 -2.67 25.41 13.26
C SER A 263 -3.92 24.52 13.17
N ARG A 264 -4.21 23.87 12.04
CA ARG A 264 -5.34 22.94 11.90
C ARG A 264 -5.09 21.61 12.58
N LEU A 265 -3.83 21.17 12.64
CA LEU A 265 -3.47 19.94 13.36
C LEU A 265 -3.88 20.04 14.84
N ASP A 266 -3.77 21.23 15.44
CA ASP A 266 -4.19 21.51 16.81
C ASP A 266 -5.69 21.85 16.95
N LYS A 267 -6.34 22.32 15.88
CA LYS A 267 -7.75 22.74 15.86
C LYS A 267 -8.67 21.64 15.33
N THR A 268 -8.40 20.40 15.69
CA THR A 268 -9.15 19.22 15.29
C THR A 268 -9.88 18.57 16.47
N ALA A 269 -10.99 17.89 16.21
CA ALA A 269 -11.66 17.01 17.17
C ALA A 269 -10.89 15.69 17.39
N GLY A 270 -9.96 15.36 16.48
CA GLY A 270 -9.03 14.25 16.64
C GLY A 270 -8.18 14.01 15.39
N ILE A 271 -7.09 13.27 15.58
CA ILE A 271 -6.27 12.71 14.51
C ILE A 271 -6.59 11.23 14.40
N VAL A 272 -6.86 10.76 13.19
CA VAL A 272 -7.25 9.37 12.91
C VAL A 272 -6.26 8.77 11.93
N LEU A 273 -5.55 7.73 12.37
CA LEU A 273 -4.49 7.08 11.59
C LEU A 273 -5.04 5.82 10.92
N VAL A 274 -4.81 5.70 9.60
CA VAL A 274 -5.16 4.56 8.75
C VAL A 274 -3.95 4.11 7.91
N GLY A 275 -4.07 2.99 7.21
CA GLY A 275 -2.96 2.44 6.45
C GLY A 275 -2.06 1.50 7.26
N GLY A 276 -1.27 0.69 6.55
CA GLY A 276 -0.45 -0.36 7.16
C GLY A 276 0.71 0.16 8.00
N GLY A 277 1.14 1.41 7.78
CA GLY A 277 2.21 2.05 8.54
C GLY A 277 1.76 2.72 9.83
N SER A 278 0.44 2.83 10.05
CA SER A 278 -0.10 3.53 11.23
C SER A 278 0.42 3.00 12.56
N PRO A 279 0.43 1.67 12.84
CA PRO A 279 0.94 1.16 14.11
C PRO A 279 2.41 1.49 14.36
N LEU A 280 3.21 1.58 13.29
CA LEU A 280 4.65 1.84 13.36
C LEU A 280 4.96 3.29 13.72
N LEU A 281 4.18 4.23 13.20
CA LEU A 281 4.44 5.67 13.30
C LEU A 281 3.40 6.39 14.16
N ALA A 282 2.60 5.66 14.95
CA ALA A 282 1.55 6.24 15.78
C ALA A 282 2.09 7.18 16.87
N ASP A 283 3.29 6.88 17.40
CA ASP A 283 3.93 7.67 18.44
C ASP A 283 4.27 9.11 17.99
N ALA A 284 4.31 9.35 16.68
CA ALA A 284 4.43 10.69 16.09
C ALA A 284 3.20 11.58 16.40
N PHE A 285 2.05 10.99 16.74
CA PHE A 285 0.78 11.70 16.90
C PHE A 285 0.15 11.42 18.26
N PRO A 286 0.61 12.10 19.33
CA PRO A 286 0.04 11.94 20.65
C PRO A 286 -1.48 12.15 20.65
N GLY A 287 -2.23 11.17 21.19
CA GLY A 287 -3.69 11.22 21.25
C GLY A 287 -4.40 10.84 19.95
N ALA A 288 -3.68 10.48 18.89
CA ALA A 288 -4.29 9.96 17.68
C ALA A 288 -4.92 8.57 17.89
N THR A 289 -5.99 8.29 17.14
CA THR A 289 -6.65 6.99 17.14
C THR A 289 -6.20 6.18 15.93
N VAL A 290 -5.55 5.05 16.16
CA VAL A 290 -5.25 4.08 15.11
C VAL A 290 -6.51 3.26 14.81
N VAL A 291 -6.97 3.27 13.56
CA VAL A 291 -8.17 2.53 13.15
C VAL A 291 -7.87 1.03 13.11
N PRO A 292 -8.64 0.19 13.82
CA PRO A 292 -8.52 -1.26 13.70
C PRO A 292 -8.70 -1.73 12.26
N ASP A 293 -7.83 -2.63 11.80
CA ASP A 293 -7.82 -3.11 10.42
C ASP A 293 -7.64 -1.99 9.36
N GLY A 294 -7.12 -0.82 9.77
CA GLY A 294 -6.99 0.38 8.95
C GLY A 294 -6.15 0.20 7.68
N GLN A 295 -5.31 -0.85 7.61
CA GLN A 295 -4.60 -1.22 6.38
C GLN A 295 -5.53 -1.61 5.22
N TRP A 296 -6.77 -2.01 5.52
CA TRP A 296 -7.78 -2.39 4.52
C TRP A 296 -8.79 -1.27 4.23
N ALA A 297 -8.70 -0.12 4.90
CA ALA A 297 -9.71 0.93 4.83
C ALA A 297 -10.00 1.39 3.39
N ASN A 298 -8.95 1.60 2.58
CA ASN A 298 -9.13 1.93 1.15
C ASN A 298 -9.86 0.81 0.40
N ALA A 299 -9.40 -0.44 0.49
CA ALA A 299 -10.02 -1.57 -0.21
C ALA A 299 -11.49 -1.81 0.21
N GLN A 300 -11.81 -1.62 1.51
CA GLN A 300 -13.18 -1.74 2.02
C GLN A 300 -14.09 -0.64 1.44
N ALA A 301 -13.61 0.60 1.40
CA ALA A 301 -14.32 1.71 0.78
C ALA A 301 -14.52 1.50 -0.72
N TYR A 302 -13.51 1.00 -1.43
CA TYR A 302 -13.60 0.68 -2.85
C TYR A 302 -14.66 -0.39 -3.11
N LEU A 303 -14.68 -1.45 -2.30
CA LEU A 303 -15.64 -2.55 -2.45
C LEU A 303 -17.07 -2.07 -2.20
N SER A 304 -17.26 -1.20 -1.19
CA SER A 304 -18.56 -0.60 -0.88
C SER A 304 -19.09 0.32 -1.99
N ALA A 305 -18.23 0.73 -2.92
CA ALA A 305 -18.58 1.60 -4.03
C ALA A 305 -19.00 0.84 -5.32
N ILE A 306 -19.03 -0.51 -5.31
CA ILE A 306 -19.38 -1.32 -6.49
C ILE A 306 -20.38 -2.44 -6.24
#